data_AF-G3HUJ2-F1
#
_entry.id   AF-G3HUJ2-F1
#
_cell.length_a   1.000
_cell.length_b   1.000
_cell.length_c   1.000
_cell.angle_alpha   90.00
_cell.angle_beta   90.00
_cell.angle_gamma   90.00
#
_symmetry.space_group_name_H-M   'P 1'
#
loop_
_entity.id
_entity.type
_entity.pdbx_description
1 polymer ?
#
loop_
_entity_poly.entity_id
_entity_poly.type
_entity_poly.pdbx_seq_one_letter_code
_entity_poly.pdbx_strand_id
1 'polypeptide(L)'
;MNIDVVKGKPVPIMWSQRDPSLGKSGGRNVFIQNVDKSIDNKALYDTFSAFGNILSGKVVCDENGSQGYGFVHFKTQEAAIEKMDGVLLNDCKVFVGRFKS
;
A
#
# COMPACT_ATOMS: atom_id res chain seq x y z
N MET A 1 -1.23 14.94 -6.97
CA MET A 1 -0.94 14.31 -8.28
C MET A 1 0.51 13.88 -8.21
N ASN A 2 0.79 12.59 -8.03
CA ASN A 2 2.11 12.10 -7.60
C ASN A 2 2.68 11.02 -8.54
N ILE A 3 2.19 10.94 -9.78
CA ILE A 3 2.58 9.92 -10.76
C ILE A 3 2.70 10.60 -12.12
N ASP A 4 3.90 10.60 -12.69
CA ASP A 4 4.19 11.09 -14.04
C ASP A 4 4.50 9.90 -14.96
N VAL A 5 4.08 9.97 -16.22
CA VAL A 5 4.33 8.88 -17.19
C VAL A 5 5.59 9.20 -17.98
N VAL A 6 6.68 8.49 -17.68
CA VAL A 6 7.95 8.61 -18.41
C VAL A 6 8.16 7.34 -19.24
N LYS A 7 8.31 7.50 -20.56
CA LYS A 7 8.49 6.39 -21.52
C LYS A 7 7.38 5.31 -21.42
N GLY A 8 6.14 5.74 -21.25
CA GLY A 8 4.98 4.84 -21.12
C GLY A 8 4.88 4.09 -19.79
N LYS A 9 5.81 4.30 -18.85
CA LYS A 9 5.76 3.72 -17.52
C LYS A 9 5.35 4.78 -16.50
N PRO A 10 4.34 4.51 -15.66
CA PRO A 10 4.00 5.41 -14.56
C PRO A 10 5.12 5.39 -13.51
N VAL A 11 5.72 6.55 -13.27
CA VAL A 11 6.78 6.75 -12.28
C VAL A 11 6.21 7.52 -11.09
N PRO A 12 6.24 6.93 -9.88
CA PRO A 12 5.83 7.63 -8.67
C PRO A 12 6.87 8.69 -8.30
N ILE A 13 6.44 9.94 -8.16
CA ILE A 13 7.29 11.03 -7.67
C ILE A 13 7.26 11.00 -6.15
N MET A 14 8.43 10.82 -5.54
CA MET A 14 8.62 10.85 -4.10
C MET A 14 9.59 11.95 -3.71
N TRP A 15 9.44 12.43 -2.47
CA TRP A 15 10.44 13.29 -1.85
C TRP A 15 11.78 12.56 -1.79
N SER A 16 12.85 13.24 -2.20
CA SER A 16 14.21 12.68 -2.16
C SER A 16 14.58 12.30 -0.73
N GLN A 17 14.61 10.99 -0.46
CA GLN A 17 15.06 10.45 0.82
C GLN A 17 16.47 9.88 0.64
N ARG A 18 17.48 10.70 0.95
CA ARG A 18 18.91 10.36 0.74
C ARG A 18 19.46 9.39 1.78
N ASP A 19 18.74 9.17 2.88
CA ASP A 19 19.17 8.25 3.91
C ASP A 19 18.83 6.79 3.52
N PRO A 20 19.84 5.94 3.24
CA PRO A 20 19.61 4.59 2.77
C PRO A 20 19.05 3.67 3.87
N SER A 21 19.16 4.04 5.16
CA SER A 21 18.56 3.26 6.24
C SER A 21 17.04 3.35 6.22
N LEU A 22 16.49 4.52 5.82
CA LEU A 22 15.06 4.72 5.69
C LEU A 22 14.46 4.01 4.46
N GLY A 23 15.26 3.78 3.40
CA GLY A 23 14.86 3.03 2.20
C GLY A 23 15.12 1.52 2.27
N LYS A 24 16.15 1.09 3.01
CA LYS A 24 16.45 -0.34 3.29
C LYS A 24 15.59 -0.91 4.41
N SER A 25 14.93 -0.06 5.20
CA SER A 25 13.95 -0.49 6.19
C SER A 25 12.70 -1.03 5.50
N GLY A 26 12.78 -2.26 4.96
CA GLY A 26 11.61 -3.04 4.56
C GLY A 26 10.58 -3.20 5.68
N GLY A 27 10.94 -2.85 6.92
CA GLY A 27 10.07 -2.76 8.08
C GLY A 27 9.09 -1.58 8.11
N ARG A 28 8.81 -0.90 6.99
CA ARG A 28 7.70 0.07 6.87
C ARG A 28 6.71 -0.25 5.75
N ASN A 29 7.02 -1.28 4.96
CA ASN A 29 6.14 -1.76 3.92
C ASN A 29 5.15 -2.75 4.55
N VAL A 30 3.88 -2.44 4.36
CA VAL A 30 2.75 -3.28 4.75
C VAL A 30 2.23 -3.96 3.49
N PHE A 31 2.05 -5.28 3.59
CA PHE A 31 1.41 -6.10 2.58
C PHE A 31 -0.05 -6.31 2.95
N ILE A 32 -0.93 -6.14 1.96
CA ILE A 32 -2.37 -6.32 2.11
C ILE A 32 -2.81 -7.39 1.13
N GLN A 33 -3.49 -8.42 1.62
CA GLN A 33 -3.99 -9.54 0.83
C GLN A 33 -5.50 -9.70 1.02
N ASN A 34 -6.14 -10.36 0.05
CA ASN A 34 -7.57 -10.65 0.04
C ASN A 34 -8.44 -9.39 0.05
N VAL A 35 -8.00 -8.40 -0.73
CA VAL A 35 -8.75 -7.17 -0.97
C VAL A 35 -9.76 -7.43 -2.09
N ASP A 36 -10.97 -6.92 -1.93
CA ASP A 36 -11.97 -7.00 -2.99
C ASP A 36 -11.51 -6.29 -4.27
N LYS A 37 -11.90 -6.82 -5.44
CA LYS A 37 -11.46 -6.31 -6.74
C LYS A 37 -12.02 -4.92 -7.06
N SER A 38 -13.06 -4.47 -6.35
CA SER A 38 -13.60 -3.11 -6.44
C SER A 38 -12.73 -2.06 -5.74
N ILE A 39 -11.77 -2.48 -4.91
CA ILE A 39 -10.91 -1.55 -4.18
C ILE A 39 -9.79 -1.04 -5.08
N ASP A 40 -9.90 0.23 -5.44
CA ASP A 40 -8.85 0.97 -6.13
C ASP A 40 -7.79 1.52 -5.18
N ASN A 41 -6.67 1.96 -5.76
CA ASN A 41 -5.57 2.59 -5.02
C ASN A 41 -6.02 3.82 -4.21
N LYS A 42 -7.05 4.54 -4.68
CA LYS A 42 -7.65 5.67 -3.94
C LYS A 42 -8.43 5.20 -2.71
N ALA A 43 -9.26 4.17 -2.84
CA ALA A 43 -10.04 3.62 -1.73
C ALA A 43 -9.14 2.99 -0.67
N LEU A 44 -8.08 2.31 -1.12
CA LEU A 44 -7.05 1.78 -0.26
C LEU A 44 -6.34 2.93 0.49
N TYR A 45 -5.90 3.97 -0.21
CA TYR A 45 -5.28 5.12 0.45
C TYR A 45 -6.19 5.77 1.49
N ASP A 46 -7.47 6.00 1.18
CA ASP A 46 -8.43 6.62 2.08
C ASP A 46 -8.63 5.79 3.36
N THR A 47 -8.85 4.49 3.20
CA THR A 47 -9.04 3.54 4.30
C THR A 47 -7.81 3.50 5.20
N PHE A 48 -6.62 3.37 4.60
CA PHE A 48 -5.38 3.21 5.34
C PHE A 48 -4.84 4.54 5.90
N SER A 49 -5.27 5.68 5.36
CA SER A 49 -4.87 7.01 5.83
C SER A 49 -5.42 7.32 7.23
N ALA A 50 -6.48 6.64 7.67
CA ALA A 50 -7.01 6.76 9.02
C ALA A 50 -6.07 6.18 10.10
N PHE A 51 -5.15 5.27 9.72
CA PHE A 51 -4.28 4.56 10.66
C PHE A 51 -2.88 5.14 10.73
N GLY A 52 -2.47 5.93 9.74
CA GLY A 52 -1.17 6.56 9.73
C GLY A 52 -0.88 7.29 8.43
N ASN A 53 0.23 8.04 8.44
CA ASN A 53 0.67 8.77 7.26
C ASN A 53 1.24 7.81 6.20
N ILE A 54 0.51 7.67 5.10
CA ILE A 54 0.93 6.85 3.95
C ILE A 54 1.93 7.64 3.10
N LEU A 55 3.12 7.07 2.91
CA LEU A 55 4.14 7.58 2.01
C LEU A 55 3.86 7.15 0.57
N SER A 56 3.42 5.91 0.38
CA SER A 56 3.12 5.34 -0.93
C SER A 56 2.11 4.21 -0.83
N GLY A 57 1.29 4.01 -1.85
CA GLY A 57 0.36 2.90 -1.95
C GLY A 57 0.27 2.41 -3.40
N LYS A 58 0.25 1.09 -3.57
CA LYS A 58 0.04 0.46 -4.87
C LYS A 58 -0.79 -0.81 -4.72
N VAL A 59 -1.97 -0.81 -5.33
CA VAL A 59 -2.72 -2.03 -5.64
C VAL A 59 -2.07 -2.70 -6.84
N VAL A 60 -1.88 -4.01 -6.78
CA VAL A 60 -1.38 -4.77 -7.92
C VAL A 60 -2.55 -5.17 -8.80
N CYS A 61 -2.55 -4.62 -10.01
CA CYS A 61 -3.50 -4.91 -11.05
C CYS A 61 -2.76 -5.46 -12.28
N ASP A 62 -3.39 -6.43 -12.92
CA ASP A 62 -2.96 -7.11 -14.13
C ASP A 62 -3.88 -6.73 -15.31
N GLU A 63 -3.74 -7.37 -16.48
CA GLU A 63 -4.57 -7.07 -17.66
C GLU A 63 -6.06 -7.35 -17.41
N ASN A 64 -6.36 -8.28 -16.50
CA ASN A 64 -7.73 -8.62 -16.10
C ASN A 64 -8.25 -7.80 -14.90
N GLY A 65 -7.50 -6.81 -14.41
CA GLY A 65 -7.87 -5.95 -13.27
C GLY A 65 -7.12 -6.27 -11.98
N SER A 66 -7.67 -5.85 -10.83
CA SER A 66 -7.03 -6.01 -9.51
C SER A 66 -6.78 -7.49 -9.17
N GLN A 67 -5.55 -7.82 -8.76
CA GLN A 67 -5.22 -9.17 -8.29
C GLN A 67 -5.62 -9.41 -6.82
N GLY A 68 -6.27 -8.44 -6.18
CA GLY A 68 -6.76 -8.58 -4.80
C GLY A 68 -5.65 -8.50 -3.74
N TYR A 69 -4.50 -7.92 -4.09
CA TYR A 69 -3.44 -7.61 -3.14
C TYR A 69 -2.75 -6.29 -3.49
N GLY A 70 -2.08 -5.71 -2.50
CA GLY A 70 -1.40 -4.44 -2.63
C GLY A 70 -0.34 -4.21 -1.56
N PHE A 71 0.38 -3.12 -1.73
CA PHE A 71 1.46 -2.71 -0.85
C PHE A 71 1.24 -1.26 -0.42
N VAL A 72 1.41 -0.99 0.87
CA VAL A 72 1.38 0.37 1.42
C VAL A 72 2.64 0.62 2.21
N HIS A 73 3.34 1.68 1.84
CA HIS A 73 4.47 2.19 2.60
C HIS A 73 3.96 3.23 3.59
N PHE A 74 4.02 2.90 4.87
CA PHE A 74 3.66 3.80 5.95
C PHE A 74 4.86 4.52 6.53
N LYS A 75 4.64 5.68 7.13
CA LYS A 75 5.62 6.29 8.04
C LYS A 75 5.72 5.50 9.35
N THR A 76 4.58 5.01 9.85
CA THR A 76 4.44 4.22 11.09
C THR A 76 3.44 3.10 10.82
N GLN A 77 3.87 1.84 10.85
CA GLN A 77 3.07 0.71 10.38
C GLN A 77 2.40 -0.10 11.50
N GLU A 78 2.86 0.03 12.75
CA GLU A 78 2.41 -0.83 13.85
C GLU A 78 0.90 -0.76 14.06
N ALA A 79 0.35 0.46 14.10
CA ALA A 79 -1.07 0.70 14.33
C ALA A 79 -1.97 0.18 13.20
N ALA A 80 -1.48 0.18 11.95
CA ALA A 80 -2.24 -0.30 10.81
C ALA A 80 -2.34 -1.82 10.80
N ILE A 81 -1.22 -2.52 11.08
CA ILE A 81 -1.17 -3.99 11.09
C ILE A 81 -2.07 -4.54 12.20
N GLU A 82 -1.94 -4.01 13.43
CA GLU A 82 -2.69 -4.52 14.58
C GLU A 82 -4.20 -4.30 14.44
N LYS A 83 -4.63 -3.19 13.81
CA LYS A 83 -6.05 -2.86 13.68
C LYS A 83 -6.70 -3.42 12.43
N MET A 84 -5.97 -3.56 11.33
CA MET A 84 -6.56 -3.96 10.04
C MET A 84 -6.39 -5.43 9.73
N ASP A 85 -5.48 -6.15 10.41
CA ASP A 85 -5.35 -7.57 10.19
C ASP A 85 -6.63 -8.31 10.60
N GLY A 86 -7.27 -8.97 9.62
CA GLY A 86 -8.50 -9.71 9.82
C GLY A 86 -9.79 -8.88 9.82
N VAL A 87 -9.73 -7.59 9.48
CA VAL A 87 -10.93 -6.74 9.32
C VAL A 87 -11.68 -7.12 8.05
N LEU A 88 -13.01 -6.97 8.06
CA LEU A 88 -13.86 -7.12 6.88
C LEU A 88 -13.91 -5.80 6.12
N LEU A 89 -13.41 -5.79 4.89
CA LEU A 89 -13.47 -4.68 3.95
C LEU A 89 -14.34 -5.11 2.77
N ASN A 90 -15.50 -4.48 2.56
CA ASN A 90 -16.50 -4.93 1.56
C ASN A 90 -16.79 -6.43 1.64
N ASP A 91 -17.12 -6.92 2.84
CA ASP A 91 -17.39 -8.34 3.14
C ASP A 91 -16.20 -9.30 2.92
N CYS A 92 -15.04 -8.79 2.50
CA CYS A 92 -13.82 -9.55 2.31
C CYS A 92 -12.89 -9.36 3.51
N LYS A 93 -12.50 -10.47 4.15
CA LYS A 93 -11.56 -10.44 5.28
C LYS A 93 -10.17 -10.11 4.75
N VAL A 94 -9.69 -8.89 5.00
CA VAL A 94 -8.36 -8.48 4.57
C VAL A 94 -7.30 -8.99 5.53
N PHE A 95 -6.16 -9.40 4.97
CA PHE A 95 -4.97 -9.74 5.75
C PHE A 95 -3.96 -8.62 5.63
N VAL A 96 -3.42 -8.15 6.75
CA VAL A 96 -2.48 -7.02 6.78
C VAL A 96 -1.25 -7.44 7.55
N GLY A 97 -0.11 -7.51 6.86
CA GLY A 97 1.13 -8.02 7.44
C GLY A 97 2.34 -7.14 7.12
N ARG A 98 3.42 -7.34 7.89
CA ARG A 98 4.73 -6.76 7.53
C ARG A 98 5.22 -7.41 6.25
N PHE A 99 5.66 -6.61 5.29
CA PHE A 99 6.35 -7.12 4.11
C PHE A 99 7.69 -7.73 4.57
N LYS A 100 7.85 -9.04 4.35
CA LYS A 100 9.14 -9.72 4.48
C LYS A 100 9.72 -9.88 3.08
N SER A 101 10.90 -9.30 2.87
CA SER A 101 11.72 -9.55 1.69
C SER A 101 12.28 -10.97 1.69
#